data_AF-A0A7T4YHA7-F1
#
_entry.id   AF-A0A7T4YHA7-F1
#
_cell.length_a   1.000
_cell.length_b   1.000
_cell.length_c   1.000
_cell.angle_alpha   90.00
_cell.angle_beta   90.00
_cell.angle_gamma   90.00
#
_symmetry.space_group_name_H-M   'P 1'
#
loop_
_entity.id
_entity.type
_entity.pdbx_description
1 polymer ?
#
loop_
_entity_poly.entity_id
_entity_poly.type
_entity_poly.pdbx_seq_one_letter_code
_entity_poly.pdbx_strand_id
1 'polypeptide(L)'
;MTTTTPHIVLPRLKELLEEGIADLLHSGAQVYASLNEEPVADFAVGEASTGVPMQTDTLNLWLSSSKPITAISVAQQYERGNIDIDAPVAEYIPDFAKHNKHTITIKHLLTHTAGIRVVPYHYPKDNIARVVDKICNARPEPRWIPGETAGYHLHTSWYLLAYIVQTVSGTLFKKYLRDNIFKPLGMTDCYVGMSDDTYDRLKDRIAIMPNFDDNGTKGGPAGDWESEKAWVTGGRPGGNGYGPMRQLGIFYEALLHGGDHNGARIVEPETVGYFTSRIREGLFDKTFQQTIDWGLGFLLDSKRYGDNDLHYGYGPHASDDTFGHSGYQSSSAFADPHHGLVVAVVCNGTPGELPHRKRMFNILKTLYEELDLA
;
A
#
# COMPACT_ATOMS: atom_id res chain seq x y z
N MET A 1 28.60 1.80 14.05
CA MET A 1 28.31 0.70 15.00
C MET A 1 26.83 0.43 14.87
N THR A 2 26.45 -0.64 14.16
CA THR A 2 25.07 -1.08 14.00
C THR A 2 24.61 -1.69 15.31
N THR A 3 23.92 -0.92 16.13
CA THR A 3 23.18 -1.45 17.28
C THR A 3 22.06 -2.33 16.73
N THR A 4 22.26 -3.65 16.72
CA THR A 4 21.19 -4.62 16.48
C THR A 4 20.13 -4.41 17.55
N THR A 5 19.02 -3.78 17.17
CA THR A 5 17.85 -3.67 18.03
C THR A 5 17.39 -5.11 18.33
N PRO A 6 17.12 -5.48 19.60
CA PRO A 6 16.67 -6.82 19.92
C PRO A 6 15.41 -7.15 19.11
N HIS A 7 15.37 -8.34 18.50
CA HIS A 7 14.19 -8.83 17.81
C HIS A 7 13.08 -9.05 18.83
N ILE A 8 12.03 -8.24 18.77
CA ILE A 8 10.86 -8.37 19.64
C ILE A 8 9.89 -9.31 18.91
N VAL A 9 9.62 -10.46 19.52
CA VAL A 9 8.88 -11.55 18.88
C VAL A 9 7.58 -11.78 19.63
N LEU A 10 6.49 -11.90 18.88
CA LEU A 10 5.19 -12.36 19.36
C LEU A 10 5.13 -13.89 19.13
N PRO A 11 5.26 -14.73 20.17
CA PRO A 11 5.51 -16.16 20.01
C PRO A 11 4.38 -16.92 19.29
N ARG A 12 3.09 -16.66 19.57
CA ARG A 12 2.02 -17.41 18.89
C ARG A 12 1.83 -16.92 17.46
N LEU A 13 2.06 -15.64 17.19
CA LEU A 13 2.07 -15.08 15.84
C LEU A 13 3.21 -15.68 15.02
N LYS A 14 4.41 -15.81 15.61
CA LYS A 14 5.54 -16.48 14.98
C LYS A 14 5.18 -17.92 14.60
N GLU A 15 4.60 -18.68 15.53
CA GLU A 15 4.16 -20.05 15.29
C GLU A 15 3.12 -20.13 14.15
N LEU A 16 2.10 -19.26 14.16
CA LEU A 16 1.10 -19.17 13.09
C LEU A 16 1.71 -18.88 11.71
N LEU A 17 2.74 -18.03 11.65
CA LEU A 17 3.45 -17.75 10.40
C LEU A 17 4.27 -18.97 9.93
N GLU A 18 4.91 -19.70 10.85
CA GLU A 18 5.63 -20.94 10.55
C GLU A 18 4.69 -22.06 10.07
N GLU A 19 3.50 -22.19 10.67
CA GLU A 19 2.43 -23.07 10.19
C GLU A 19 2.00 -22.70 8.77
N GLY A 20 1.79 -21.40 8.49
CA GLY A 20 1.45 -20.95 7.15
C GLY A 20 2.54 -21.17 6.09
N ILE A 21 3.80 -21.35 6.49
CA ILE A 21 4.88 -21.81 5.61
C ILE A 21 4.74 -23.31 5.33
N ALA A 22 4.47 -24.12 6.35
CA ALA A 22 4.23 -25.56 6.21
C ALA A 22 3.01 -25.85 5.33
N ASP A 23 1.97 -25.02 5.42
CA ASP A 23 0.75 -25.08 4.61
C ASP A 23 0.89 -24.47 3.21
N LEU A 24 2.11 -24.07 2.81
CA LEU A 24 2.41 -23.52 1.49
C LEU A 24 1.61 -22.25 1.15
N LEU A 25 1.27 -21.44 2.16
CA LEU A 25 0.62 -20.15 1.94
C LEU A 25 1.66 -19.09 1.54
N HIS A 26 2.90 -19.21 2.03
CA HIS A 26 4.02 -18.30 1.79
C HIS A 26 5.35 -18.99 2.07
N SER A 27 6.47 -18.44 1.60
CA SER A 27 7.81 -18.98 1.91
C SER A 27 8.44 -18.35 3.16
N GLY A 28 8.03 -17.13 3.49
CA GLY A 28 8.55 -16.33 4.58
C GLY A 28 7.70 -15.09 4.84
N ALA A 29 7.86 -14.53 6.03
CA ALA A 29 7.11 -13.38 6.48
C ALA A 29 7.99 -12.42 7.27
N GLN A 30 7.62 -11.14 7.24
CA GLN A 30 8.25 -10.09 8.02
C GLN A 30 7.15 -9.29 8.73
N VAL A 31 7.33 -9.06 10.03
CA VAL A 31 6.36 -8.38 10.90
C VAL A 31 7.05 -7.21 11.57
N TYR A 32 6.39 -6.07 11.54
CA TYR A 32 6.64 -4.94 12.41
C TYR A 32 5.35 -4.52 13.09
N ALA A 33 5.41 -4.22 14.38
CA ALA A 33 4.34 -3.52 15.09
C ALA A 33 4.92 -2.63 16.18
N SER A 34 4.25 -1.51 16.44
CA SER A 34 4.56 -0.61 17.55
C SER A 34 3.30 -0.16 18.27
N LEU A 35 3.44 0.13 19.55
CA LEU A 35 2.38 0.61 20.42
C LEU A 35 2.84 1.91 21.08
N ASN A 36 2.18 3.01 20.77
CA ASN A 36 2.55 4.36 21.22
C ASN A 36 4.03 4.66 20.98
N GLU A 37 4.48 4.52 19.72
CA GLU A 37 5.87 4.72 19.24
C GLU A 37 6.91 3.69 19.71
N GLU A 38 6.56 2.80 20.63
CA GLU A 38 7.47 1.76 21.10
C GLU A 38 7.32 0.49 20.25
N PRO A 39 8.38 -0.01 19.59
CA PRO A 39 8.32 -1.27 18.87
C PRO A 39 7.92 -2.41 19.82
N VAL A 40 6.90 -3.18 19.45
CA VAL A 40 6.42 -4.37 20.18
C VAL A 40 6.54 -5.65 19.37
N ALA A 41 6.83 -5.53 18.06
CA ALA A 41 7.25 -6.65 17.22
C ALA A 41 8.20 -6.16 16.13
N ASP A 42 9.30 -6.88 15.92
CA ASP A 42 10.15 -6.75 14.73
C ASP A 42 10.91 -8.05 14.49
N PHE A 43 10.37 -8.89 13.63
CA PHE A 43 10.94 -10.20 13.34
C PHE A 43 10.59 -10.69 11.94
N ALA A 44 11.31 -11.72 11.51
CA ALA A 44 11.09 -12.40 10.26
C ALA A 44 11.15 -13.91 10.45
N VAL A 45 10.45 -14.65 9.59
CA VAL A 45 10.46 -16.13 9.55
C VAL A 45 10.56 -16.60 8.10
N GLY A 46 11.09 -17.81 7.91
CA GLY A 46 11.16 -18.46 6.60
C GLY A 46 12.20 -17.85 5.66
N GLU A 47 11.89 -17.90 4.36
CA GLU A 47 12.80 -17.55 3.27
C GLU A 47 12.31 -16.32 2.49
N ALA A 48 13.23 -15.39 2.19
CA ALA A 48 13.00 -14.27 1.27
C ALA A 48 12.97 -14.73 -0.19
N SER A 49 13.78 -15.71 -0.52
CA SER A 49 13.84 -16.43 -1.80
C SER A 49 14.47 -17.81 -1.55
N THR A 50 14.43 -18.72 -2.53
CA THR A 50 14.90 -20.11 -2.34
C THR A 50 16.30 -20.17 -1.72
N GLY A 51 16.39 -20.71 -0.50
CA GLY A 51 17.65 -20.86 0.24
C GLY A 51 18.23 -19.56 0.83
N VAL A 52 17.50 -18.45 0.75
CA VAL A 52 17.87 -17.16 1.35
C VAL A 52 16.92 -16.86 2.51
N PRO A 53 17.39 -16.85 3.77
CA PRO A 53 16.56 -16.56 4.92
C PRO A 53 15.93 -15.15 4.85
N MET A 54 14.66 -15.04 5.24
CA MET A 54 14.01 -13.75 5.45
C MET A 54 14.61 -13.06 6.68
N GLN A 55 14.97 -11.79 6.56
CA GLN A 55 15.53 -10.96 7.63
C GLN A 55 14.63 -9.73 7.85
N THR A 56 14.80 -9.01 8.96
CA THR A 56 14.03 -7.80 9.25
C THR A 56 14.42 -6.60 8.39
N ASP A 57 15.54 -6.69 7.66
CA ASP A 57 16.01 -5.70 6.69
C ASP A 57 15.83 -6.14 5.23
N THR A 58 15.18 -7.29 4.99
CA THR A 58 14.79 -7.74 3.64
C THR A 58 13.83 -6.74 3.01
N LEU A 59 14.04 -6.44 1.72
CA LEU A 59 13.22 -5.52 0.93
C LEU A 59 12.04 -6.29 0.34
N ASN A 60 10.88 -6.15 0.96
CA ASN A 60 9.65 -6.80 0.51
C ASN A 60 8.89 -5.92 -0.48
N LEU A 61 8.25 -6.56 -1.47
CA LEU A 61 7.28 -5.89 -2.34
C LEU A 61 6.01 -5.60 -1.55
N TRP A 62 5.67 -4.34 -1.35
CA TRP A 62 4.51 -3.91 -0.56
C TRP A 62 3.20 -3.94 -1.35
N LEU A 63 3.25 -4.10 -2.68
CA LEU A 63 2.08 -4.04 -3.55
C LEU A 63 1.22 -2.80 -3.26
N SER A 64 -0.09 -2.97 -3.10
CA SER A 64 -1.03 -1.88 -2.88
C SER A 64 -0.87 -1.17 -1.55
N SER A 65 -0.15 -1.74 -0.57
CA SER A 65 0.18 -1.05 0.68
C SER A 65 1.06 0.20 0.46
N SER A 66 1.59 0.40 -0.76
CA SER A 66 2.30 1.63 -1.14
C SER A 66 1.40 2.79 -1.60
N LYS A 67 0.09 2.59 -1.74
CA LYS A 67 -0.85 3.61 -2.22
C LYS A 67 -0.95 4.83 -1.29
N PRO A 68 -1.06 4.65 0.04
CA PRO A 68 -0.96 5.74 1.01
C PRO A 68 0.25 6.66 0.84
N ILE A 69 1.41 6.14 0.43
CA ILE A 69 2.60 6.96 0.16
C ILE A 69 2.36 7.92 -1.03
N THR A 70 1.67 7.45 -2.07
CA THR A 70 1.23 8.33 -3.18
C THR A 70 0.17 9.31 -2.71
N ALA A 71 -0.77 8.89 -1.87
CA ALA A 71 -1.78 9.79 -1.31
C ALA A 71 -1.16 10.94 -0.50
N ILE A 72 -0.16 10.65 0.35
CA ILE A 72 0.56 11.67 1.12
C ILE A 72 1.37 12.61 0.21
N SER A 73 1.90 12.13 -0.91
CA SER A 73 2.53 13.03 -1.88
C SER A 73 1.53 14.03 -2.50
N VAL A 74 0.26 13.66 -2.62
CA VAL A 74 -0.83 14.58 -3.02
C VAL A 74 -1.18 15.51 -1.87
N ALA A 75 -1.25 15.00 -0.62
CA ALA A 75 -1.47 15.80 0.58
C ALA A 75 -0.45 16.94 0.72
N GLN A 76 0.85 16.65 0.52
CA GLN A 76 1.91 17.66 0.53
C GLN A 76 1.72 18.75 -0.52
N GLN A 77 1.17 18.41 -1.70
CA GLN A 77 0.89 19.41 -2.74
C GLN A 77 -0.41 20.17 -2.45
N TYR A 78 -1.37 19.55 -1.80
CA TYR A 78 -2.57 20.20 -1.29
C TYR A 78 -2.23 21.27 -0.24
N GLU A 79 -1.37 20.97 0.73
CA GLU A 79 -0.90 21.95 1.73
C GLU A 79 -0.17 23.14 1.11
N ARG A 80 0.57 22.89 0.02
CA ARG A 80 1.29 23.93 -0.72
C ARG A 80 0.37 24.77 -1.61
N GLY A 81 -0.93 24.45 -1.68
CA GLY A 81 -1.90 25.11 -2.55
C GLY A 81 -1.74 24.77 -4.03
N ASN A 82 -0.98 23.73 -4.37
CA ASN A 82 -0.72 23.30 -5.75
C ASN A 82 -1.77 22.32 -6.27
N ILE A 83 -2.49 21.63 -5.38
CA ILE A 83 -3.57 20.71 -5.71
C ILE A 83 -4.80 21.09 -4.90
N ASP A 84 -5.94 21.24 -5.56
CA ASP A 84 -7.26 21.23 -4.95
C ASP A 84 -7.87 19.83 -5.09
N ILE A 85 -8.37 19.28 -3.98
CA ILE A 85 -8.93 17.93 -3.93
C ILE A 85 -10.25 17.84 -4.70
N ASP A 86 -11.02 18.94 -4.75
CA ASP A 86 -12.29 18.98 -5.47
C ASP A 86 -12.13 19.48 -6.91
N ALA A 87 -10.93 19.92 -7.31
CA ALA A 87 -10.66 20.31 -8.68
C ALA A 87 -10.77 19.12 -9.66
N PRO A 88 -11.27 19.36 -10.88
CA PRO A 88 -11.23 18.39 -11.96
C PRO A 88 -9.80 17.94 -12.27
N VAL A 89 -9.61 16.64 -12.50
CA VAL A 89 -8.32 16.09 -12.98
C VAL A 89 -7.85 16.80 -14.25
N ALA A 90 -8.80 17.25 -15.07
CA ALA A 90 -8.54 17.98 -16.31
C ALA A 90 -7.84 19.34 -16.12
N GLU A 91 -7.87 19.92 -14.93
CA GLU A 91 -7.11 21.14 -14.62
C GLU A 91 -5.60 20.88 -14.65
N TYR A 92 -5.18 19.70 -14.21
CA TYR A 92 -3.78 19.29 -14.17
C TYR A 92 -3.36 18.49 -15.41
N ILE A 93 -4.31 17.81 -16.05
CA ILE A 93 -4.09 16.97 -17.25
C ILE A 93 -5.21 17.29 -18.25
N PRO A 94 -5.11 18.34 -19.08
CA PRO A 94 -6.20 18.78 -19.97
C PRO A 94 -6.79 17.67 -20.85
N ASP A 95 -5.94 16.79 -21.37
CA ASP A 95 -6.34 15.65 -22.20
C ASP A 95 -7.22 14.63 -21.48
N PHE A 96 -7.24 14.64 -20.15
CA PHE A 96 -8.09 13.77 -19.37
C PHE A 96 -9.58 14.07 -19.61
N ALA A 97 -9.98 15.30 -19.97
CA ALA A 97 -11.38 15.67 -20.20
C ALA A 97 -12.07 14.91 -21.36
N LYS A 98 -11.29 14.26 -22.25
CA LYS A 98 -11.80 13.42 -23.35
C LYS A 98 -12.84 12.42 -22.84
N HIS A 99 -13.79 12.04 -23.69
CA HIS A 99 -14.83 11.05 -23.36
C HIS A 99 -15.69 11.42 -22.14
N ASN A 100 -16.01 12.71 -21.98
CA ASN A 100 -16.88 13.25 -20.92
C ASN A 100 -16.36 13.06 -19.48
N LYS A 101 -15.04 13.10 -19.31
CA LYS A 101 -14.38 12.92 -18.01
C LYS A 101 -14.13 14.24 -17.25
N HIS A 102 -14.67 15.35 -17.74
CA HIS A 102 -14.40 16.71 -17.23
C HIS A 102 -14.90 16.98 -15.80
N THR A 103 -15.79 16.13 -15.24
CA THR A 103 -16.30 16.25 -13.87
C THR A 103 -15.59 15.34 -12.87
N ILE A 104 -14.66 14.49 -13.32
CA ILE A 104 -13.91 13.61 -12.42
C ILE A 104 -12.83 14.44 -11.71
N THR A 105 -12.84 14.43 -10.38
CA THR A 105 -11.96 15.24 -9.52
C THR A 105 -10.82 14.42 -8.91
N ILE A 106 -9.86 15.09 -8.28
CA ILE A 106 -8.80 14.44 -7.50
C ILE A 106 -9.38 13.56 -6.39
N LYS A 107 -10.41 14.03 -5.69
CA LYS A 107 -11.19 13.28 -4.72
C LYS A 107 -11.72 11.96 -5.29
N HIS A 108 -12.25 11.98 -6.52
CA HIS A 108 -12.74 10.76 -7.16
C HIS A 108 -11.62 9.74 -7.46
N LEU A 109 -10.40 10.22 -7.75
CA LEU A 109 -9.25 9.34 -7.93
C LEU A 109 -8.84 8.68 -6.61
N LEU A 110 -8.72 9.47 -5.53
CA LEU A 110 -8.29 9.05 -4.20
C LEU A 110 -9.30 8.13 -3.49
N THR A 111 -10.59 8.27 -3.79
CA THR A 111 -11.68 7.47 -3.20
C THR A 111 -12.14 6.32 -4.08
N HIS A 112 -11.47 6.06 -5.20
CA HIS A 112 -11.86 5.00 -6.14
C HIS A 112 -13.29 5.12 -6.69
N THR A 113 -13.71 6.34 -7.02
CA THR A 113 -15.03 6.64 -7.58
C THR A 113 -14.97 7.25 -8.98
N ALA A 114 -13.79 7.28 -9.63
CA ALA A 114 -13.61 7.89 -10.96
C ALA A 114 -14.14 7.05 -12.15
N GLY A 115 -14.26 5.73 -11.99
CA GLY A 115 -14.88 4.84 -12.98
C GLY A 115 -13.99 4.39 -14.13
N ILE A 116 -12.68 4.40 -13.95
CA ILE A 116 -11.72 3.89 -14.95
C ILE A 116 -10.82 2.91 -14.24
N ARG A 117 -11.34 1.77 -13.77
CA ARG A 117 -10.60 0.93 -12.81
C ARG A 117 -9.35 0.29 -13.41
N VAL A 118 -9.41 -0.09 -14.69
CA VAL A 118 -8.35 -0.82 -15.40
C VAL A 118 -8.24 -0.30 -16.84
N VAL A 119 -7.01 -0.02 -17.26
CA VAL A 119 -6.66 0.26 -18.67
C VAL A 119 -5.46 -0.60 -19.03
N PRO A 120 -5.46 -1.35 -20.15
CA PRO A 120 -4.32 -2.14 -20.57
C PRO A 120 -3.06 -1.29 -20.87
N TYR A 121 -1.93 -1.70 -20.32
CA TYR A 121 -0.62 -1.09 -20.57
C TYR A 121 0.49 -2.14 -20.45
N HIS A 122 1.67 -1.84 -21.01
CA HIS A 122 2.81 -2.75 -20.98
C HIS A 122 3.75 -2.32 -19.85
N TYR A 123 3.63 -2.92 -18.68
CA TYR A 123 4.60 -2.71 -17.61
C TYR A 123 5.85 -3.58 -17.84
N PRO A 124 7.08 -3.07 -17.64
CA PRO A 124 7.47 -1.69 -17.27
C PRO A 124 7.81 -0.79 -18.47
N LYS A 125 7.59 -1.26 -19.71
CA LYS A 125 7.93 -0.54 -20.95
C LYS A 125 7.22 0.81 -21.10
N ASP A 126 5.98 0.90 -20.67
CA ASP A 126 5.20 2.14 -20.67
C ASP A 126 5.54 2.95 -19.41
N ASN A 127 6.20 4.08 -19.59
CA ASN A 127 6.45 5.05 -18.51
C ASN A 127 5.14 5.74 -18.05
N ILE A 128 5.19 6.48 -16.94
CA ILE A 128 4.02 7.16 -16.36
C ILE A 128 3.27 8.01 -17.40
N ALA A 129 3.97 8.80 -18.22
CA ALA A 129 3.33 9.67 -19.21
C ALA A 129 2.56 8.86 -20.27
N ARG A 130 3.13 7.75 -20.75
CA ARG A 130 2.46 6.86 -21.71
C ARG A 130 1.26 6.14 -21.11
N VAL A 131 1.34 5.73 -19.84
CA VAL A 131 0.19 5.14 -19.13
C VAL A 131 -0.91 6.18 -18.94
N VAL A 132 -0.56 7.41 -18.58
CA VAL A 132 -1.52 8.52 -18.46
C VAL A 132 -2.19 8.85 -19.79
N ASP A 133 -1.46 8.88 -20.90
CA ASP A 133 -2.05 9.07 -22.23
C ASP A 133 -3.09 7.97 -22.55
N LYS A 134 -2.77 6.71 -22.27
CA LYS A 134 -3.72 5.61 -22.42
C LYS A 134 -4.97 5.78 -21.55
N ILE A 135 -4.81 6.25 -20.31
CA ILE A 135 -5.93 6.53 -19.40
C ILE A 135 -6.77 7.71 -19.93
N CYS A 136 -6.15 8.76 -20.47
CA CYS A 136 -6.85 9.90 -21.06
C CYS A 136 -7.71 9.50 -22.26
N ASN A 137 -7.25 8.55 -23.07
CA ASN A 137 -7.98 8.00 -24.22
C ASN A 137 -8.97 6.87 -23.85
N ALA A 138 -9.02 6.46 -22.58
CA ALA A 138 -10.01 5.49 -22.10
C ALA A 138 -11.37 6.17 -21.82
N ARG A 139 -12.44 5.40 -22.01
CA ARG A 139 -13.79 5.77 -21.58
C ARG A 139 -14.04 5.28 -20.17
N PRO A 140 -14.78 6.02 -19.33
CA PRO A 140 -15.31 5.48 -18.08
C PRO A 140 -16.15 4.23 -18.33
N GLU A 141 -16.24 3.38 -17.31
CA GLU A 141 -17.07 2.17 -17.36
C GLU A 141 -18.55 2.52 -17.60
N PRO A 142 -19.30 1.67 -18.35
CA PRO A 142 -20.70 1.93 -18.64
C PRO A 142 -21.53 2.09 -17.37
N ARG A 143 -22.39 3.11 -17.34
CA ARG A 143 -23.28 3.45 -16.20
C ARG A 143 -22.51 3.80 -14.92
N TRP A 144 -21.27 4.27 -15.03
CA TRP A 144 -20.54 4.83 -13.90
C TRP A 144 -20.89 6.30 -13.70
N ILE A 145 -21.30 6.64 -12.49
CA ILE A 145 -21.50 8.04 -12.07
C ILE A 145 -20.36 8.38 -11.10
N PRO A 146 -19.43 9.28 -11.47
CA PRO A 146 -18.34 9.67 -10.59
C PRO A 146 -18.83 10.16 -9.23
N GLY A 147 -18.17 9.73 -8.15
CA GLY A 147 -18.56 10.05 -6.77
C GLY A 147 -19.70 9.19 -6.21
N GLU A 148 -20.66 8.75 -7.03
CA GLU A 148 -21.81 7.93 -6.60
C GLU A 148 -21.57 6.43 -6.78
N THR A 149 -20.75 6.04 -7.76
CA THR A 149 -20.36 4.64 -7.99
C THR A 149 -18.95 4.39 -7.48
N ALA A 150 -18.78 3.29 -6.74
CA ALA A 150 -17.52 2.89 -6.15
C ALA A 150 -16.95 1.60 -6.76
N GLY A 151 -15.62 1.54 -6.83
CA GLY A 151 -14.91 0.33 -7.20
C GLY A 151 -13.42 0.57 -7.27
N TYR A 152 -12.65 -0.25 -6.57
CA TYR A 152 -11.20 -0.12 -6.47
C TYR A 152 -10.50 -0.01 -7.83
N HIS A 153 -9.68 1.03 -7.99
CA HIS A 153 -8.87 1.30 -9.18
C HIS A 153 -7.48 0.71 -8.99
N LEU A 154 -7.17 -0.36 -9.72
CA LEU A 154 -5.96 -1.16 -9.50
C LEU A 154 -4.69 -0.34 -9.71
N HIS A 155 -4.66 0.52 -10.74
CA HIS A 155 -3.48 1.31 -11.10
C HIS A 155 -3.78 2.70 -11.67
N THR A 156 -4.90 2.88 -12.34
CA THR A 156 -5.19 4.08 -13.14
C THR A 156 -5.17 5.37 -12.32
N SER A 157 -5.90 5.43 -11.20
CA SER A 157 -5.88 6.58 -10.28
C SER A 157 -4.46 6.93 -9.84
N TRP A 158 -3.64 5.93 -9.54
CA TRP A 158 -2.30 6.13 -8.97
C TRP A 158 -1.29 6.63 -9.99
N TYR A 159 -1.41 6.24 -11.27
CA TYR A 159 -0.63 6.84 -12.34
C TYR A 159 -1.02 8.30 -12.58
N LEU A 160 -2.32 8.63 -12.54
CA LEU A 160 -2.79 10.01 -12.65
C LEU A 160 -2.28 10.87 -11.49
N LEU A 161 -2.47 10.42 -10.23
CA LEU A 161 -2.02 11.16 -9.04
C LEU A 161 -0.50 11.39 -9.04
N ALA A 162 0.29 10.36 -9.37
CA ALA A 162 1.74 10.49 -9.47
C ALA A 162 2.18 11.43 -10.60
N TYR A 163 1.47 11.41 -11.73
CA TYR A 163 1.74 12.33 -12.82
C TYR A 163 1.42 13.77 -12.44
N ILE A 164 0.30 14.02 -11.75
CA ILE A 164 -0.08 15.35 -11.26
C ILE A 164 0.97 15.87 -10.29
N VAL A 165 1.39 15.06 -9.31
CA VAL A 165 2.47 15.43 -8.38
C VAL A 165 3.76 15.77 -9.12
N GLN A 166 4.15 15.01 -10.15
CA GLN A 166 5.31 15.34 -10.98
C GLN A 166 5.15 16.69 -11.69
N THR A 167 3.99 16.94 -12.27
CA THR A 167 3.69 18.16 -13.02
C THR A 167 3.76 19.39 -12.11
N VAL A 168 3.08 19.35 -10.96
CA VAL A 168 3.00 20.53 -10.07
C VAL A 168 4.28 20.75 -9.25
N SER A 169 5.04 19.68 -8.94
CA SER A 169 6.30 19.81 -8.19
C SER A 169 7.54 20.01 -9.07
N GLY A 170 7.42 19.79 -10.39
CA GLY A 170 8.56 19.82 -11.32
C GLY A 170 9.59 18.71 -11.10
N THR A 171 9.31 17.70 -10.28
CA THR A 171 10.25 16.63 -9.91
C THR A 171 9.70 15.26 -10.28
N LEU A 172 10.54 14.37 -10.84
CA LEU A 172 10.16 12.98 -11.11
C LEU A 172 9.63 12.29 -9.85
N PHE A 173 8.56 11.50 -9.98
CA PHE A 173 7.77 11.00 -8.84
C PHE A 173 8.62 10.17 -7.88
N LYS A 174 9.42 9.25 -8.42
CA LYS A 174 10.35 8.43 -7.62
C LYS A 174 11.35 9.28 -6.81
N LYS A 175 11.81 10.40 -7.36
CA LYS A 175 12.69 11.35 -6.67
C LYS A 175 11.92 12.16 -5.64
N TYR A 176 10.70 12.59 -5.99
CA TYR A 176 9.81 13.30 -5.08
C TYR A 176 9.57 12.49 -3.80
N LEU A 177 9.17 11.21 -3.93
CA LEU A 177 8.98 10.31 -2.80
C LEU A 177 10.24 10.15 -1.96
N ARG A 178 11.39 9.95 -2.62
CA ARG A 178 12.67 9.78 -1.96
C ARG A 178 13.04 10.99 -1.10
N ASP A 179 12.83 12.20 -1.61
CA ASP A 179 13.30 13.44 -0.97
C ASP A 179 12.28 14.07 -0.02
N ASN A 180 10.97 13.84 -0.21
CA ASN A 180 9.92 14.50 0.58
C ASN A 180 9.23 13.55 1.58
N ILE A 181 9.44 12.24 1.49
CA ILE A 181 8.82 11.25 2.39
C ILE A 181 9.89 10.32 2.97
N PHE A 182 10.57 9.56 2.11
CA PHE A 182 11.44 8.49 2.60
C PHE A 182 12.67 8.99 3.35
N LYS A 183 13.44 9.93 2.80
CA LYS A 183 14.61 10.48 3.49
C LYS A 183 14.25 11.24 4.77
N PRO A 184 13.25 12.16 4.79
CA PRO A 184 12.86 12.84 6.01
C PRO A 184 12.51 11.88 7.14
N LEU A 185 11.76 10.82 6.87
CA LEU A 185 11.38 9.82 7.87
C LEU A 185 12.49 8.78 8.17
N GLY A 186 13.69 8.90 7.59
CA GLY A 186 14.74 7.91 7.78
C GLY A 186 14.51 6.55 7.10
N MET A 187 13.51 6.44 6.23
CA MET A 187 13.18 5.26 5.41
C MET A 187 14.18 5.08 4.25
N THR A 188 15.45 4.83 4.60
CA THR A 188 16.57 4.88 3.67
C THR A 188 16.62 3.74 2.66
N ASP A 189 15.93 2.62 2.89
CA ASP A 189 15.88 1.45 2.01
C ASP A 189 14.51 1.27 1.35
N CYS A 190 13.77 2.37 1.19
CA CYS A 190 12.45 2.38 0.57
C CYS A 190 12.44 2.98 -0.84
N TYR A 191 11.72 2.33 -1.76
CA TYR A 191 11.72 2.68 -3.18
C TYR A 191 10.35 2.45 -3.84
N VAL A 192 10.01 3.30 -4.81
CA VAL A 192 8.97 3.05 -5.82
C VAL A 192 9.60 3.31 -7.17
N GLY A 193 10.00 2.24 -7.88
CA GLY A 193 10.87 2.32 -9.06
C GLY A 193 12.30 2.72 -8.72
N MET A 194 13.09 1.77 -8.21
CA MET A 194 14.50 2.00 -7.90
C MET A 194 15.34 2.22 -9.17
N SER A 195 16.52 2.84 -9.04
CA SER A 195 17.46 2.91 -10.16
C SER A 195 18.12 1.55 -10.41
N ASP A 196 18.59 1.34 -11.64
CA ASP A 196 19.33 0.12 -12.00
C ASP A 196 20.55 -0.09 -11.09
N ASP A 197 21.32 0.96 -10.79
CA ASP A 197 22.47 0.89 -9.86
C ASP A 197 22.07 0.50 -8.44
N THR A 198 20.90 0.98 -7.98
CA THR A 198 20.37 0.62 -6.66
C THR A 198 19.94 -0.83 -6.64
N TYR A 199 19.26 -1.29 -7.70
CA TYR A 199 18.89 -2.69 -7.87
C TYR A 199 20.13 -3.58 -7.86
N ASP A 200 21.15 -3.27 -8.66
CA ASP A 200 22.33 -4.14 -8.79
C ASP A 200 23.09 -4.28 -7.46
N ARG A 201 23.02 -3.26 -6.59
CA ARG A 201 23.56 -3.28 -5.22
C ARG A 201 22.69 -4.04 -4.20
N LEU A 202 21.37 -4.02 -4.36
CA LEU A 202 20.42 -4.47 -3.34
C LEU A 202 19.66 -5.74 -3.71
N LYS A 203 19.80 -6.25 -4.94
CA LYS A 203 19.06 -7.41 -5.46
C LYS A 203 19.07 -8.63 -4.53
N ASP A 204 20.19 -8.88 -3.83
CA ASP A 204 20.32 -10.03 -2.93
C ASP A 204 19.52 -9.85 -1.62
N ARG A 205 19.05 -8.63 -1.32
CA ARG A 205 18.14 -8.30 -0.21
C ARG A 205 16.67 -8.25 -0.63
N ILE A 206 16.35 -8.40 -1.92
CA ILE A 206 14.97 -8.30 -2.40
C ILE A 206 14.28 -9.65 -2.23
N ALA A 207 13.13 -9.65 -1.58
CA ALA A 207 12.31 -10.86 -1.48
C ALA A 207 11.64 -11.17 -2.83
N ILE A 208 11.63 -12.45 -3.18
CA ILE A 208 10.85 -12.96 -4.31
C ILE A 208 9.46 -13.33 -3.79
N MET A 209 8.42 -12.98 -4.54
CA MET A 209 7.05 -13.35 -4.26
C MET A 209 6.61 -14.51 -5.18
N PRO A 210 6.81 -15.77 -4.77
CA PRO A 210 6.31 -16.93 -5.52
C PRO A 210 4.79 -16.95 -5.62
N ASN A 211 4.30 -17.51 -6.72
CA ASN A 211 2.90 -17.92 -6.83
C ASN A 211 2.73 -19.29 -6.17
N PHE A 212 1.68 -19.47 -5.39
CA PHE A 212 1.29 -20.76 -4.86
C PHE A 212 -0.05 -21.11 -5.49
N ASP A 213 -0.06 -22.05 -6.44
CA ASP A 213 -1.32 -22.49 -7.04
C ASP A 213 -2.14 -23.35 -6.05
N ASP A 214 -3.41 -23.58 -6.36
CA ASP A 214 -4.34 -24.37 -5.54
C ASP A 214 -3.87 -25.81 -5.27
N ASN A 215 -2.81 -26.27 -5.94
CA ASN A 215 -2.19 -27.59 -5.76
C ASN A 215 -0.91 -27.55 -4.89
N GLY A 216 -0.56 -26.39 -4.32
CA GLY A 216 0.65 -26.24 -3.51
C GLY A 216 1.95 -26.26 -4.33
N THR A 217 1.87 -26.10 -5.66
CA THR A 217 3.07 -26.01 -6.48
C THR A 217 3.66 -24.61 -6.32
N LYS A 218 4.93 -24.52 -5.88
CA LYS A 218 5.72 -23.27 -5.98
C LYS A 218 5.84 -22.90 -7.45
N GLY A 219 4.96 -22.02 -7.94
CA GLY A 219 5.01 -21.45 -9.28
C GLY A 219 5.98 -20.27 -9.33
N GLY A 220 6.38 -19.88 -10.55
CA GLY A 220 7.17 -18.67 -10.79
C GLY A 220 6.51 -17.41 -10.20
N PRO A 221 7.22 -16.28 -10.13
CA PRO A 221 6.74 -15.12 -9.39
C PRO A 221 5.33 -14.67 -9.80
N ALA A 222 4.58 -14.11 -8.85
CA ALA A 222 3.19 -13.75 -9.06
C ALA A 222 3.03 -12.73 -10.22
N GLY A 223 2.51 -13.20 -11.35
CA GLY A 223 2.18 -12.41 -12.54
C GLY A 223 3.09 -12.65 -13.75
N ASP A 224 2.71 -12.09 -14.91
CA ASP A 224 3.52 -12.09 -16.13
C ASP A 224 4.59 -10.96 -16.07
N TRP A 225 5.51 -11.04 -15.12
CA TRP A 225 6.61 -10.07 -15.00
C TRP A 225 7.67 -10.37 -16.08
N GLU A 226 8.04 -9.37 -16.89
CA GLU A 226 9.06 -9.54 -17.94
C GLU A 226 10.43 -9.99 -17.37
N SER A 227 10.78 -9.48 -16.19
CA SER A 227 11.89 -9.93 -15.31
C SER A 227 11.80 -9.24 -13.94
N GLU A 228 12.46 -9.78 -12.91
CA GLU A 228 12.51 -9.17 -11.57
C GLU A 228 13.06 -7.75 -11.61
N LYS A 229 14.22 -7.54 -12.25
CA LYS A 229 14.84 -6.21 -12.41
C LYS A 229 13.86 -5.22 -13.03
N ALA A 230 13.26 -5.60 -14.16
CA ALA A 230 12.35 -4.72 -14.87
C ALA A 230 11.12 -4.37 -14.01
N TRP A 231 10.59 -5.34 -13.26
CA TRP A 231 9.50 -5.06 -12.33
C TRP A 231 9.93 -4.09 -11.24
N VAL A 232 11.08 -4.29 -10.63
CA VAL A 232 11.59 -3.51 -9.50
C VAL A 232 11.96 -2.07 -9.90
N THR A 233 12.47 -1.84 -11.11
CA THR A 233 12.92 -0.52 -11.57
C THR A 233 11.84 0.30 -12.30
N GLY A 234 10.74 -0.34 -12.74
CA GLY A 234 9.70 0.27 -13.59
C GLY A 234 8.86 1.38 -12.95
N GLY A 235 8.71 1.42 -11.62
CA GLY A 235 8.00 2.48 -10.90
C GLY A 235 6.50 2.49 -11.16
N ARG A 236 5.75 1.71 -10.37
CA ARG A 236 4.28 1.70 -10.35
C ARG A 236 3.75 2.36 -9.05
N PRO A 237 3.29 3.63 -9.10
CA PRO A 237 3.00 4.45 -7.91
C PRO A 237 2.09 3.83 -6.84
N GLY A 238 1.17 2.95 -7.24
CA GLY A 238 0.26 2.27 -6.32
C GLY A 238 0.49 0.77 -6.15
N GLY A 239 1.63 0.21 -6.55
CA GLY A 239 1.77 -1.25 -6.55
C GLY A 239 3.19 -1.82 -6.58
N ASN A 240 4.22 -0.98 -6.49
CA ASN A 240 5.63 -1.38 -6.63
C ASN A 240 6.51 -0.69 -5.58
N GLY A 241 5.95 -0.43 -4.40
CA GLY A 241 6.74 -0.04 -3.24
C GLY A 241 7.60 -1.21 -2.75
N TYR A 242 8.86 -0.95 -2.43
CA TYR A 242 9.79 -1.90 -1.84
C TYR A 242 10.40 -1.32 -0.57
N GLY A 243 10.61 -2.18 0.42
CA GLY A 243 11.41 -1.88 1.61
C GLY A 243 11.15 -2.86 2.74
N PRO A 244 11.86 -2.72 3.87
CA PRO A 244 11.55 -3.45 5.09
C PRO A 244 10.21 -3.00 5.69
N MET A 245 9.43 -3.92 6.24
CA MET A 245 8.14 -3.62 6.88
C MET A 245 8.29 -2.67 8.06
N ARG A 246 9.42 -2.71 8.79
CA ARG A 246 9.76 -1.70 9.80
C ARG A 246 9.70 -0.27 9.25
N GLN A 247 10.25 -0.04 8.05
CA GLN A 247 10.24 1.31 7.46
C GLN A 247 8.85 1.69 6.95
N LEU A 248 8.04 0.75 6.48
CA LEU A 248 6.63 1.01 6.23
C LEU A 248 5.86 1.31 7.53
N GLY A 249 6.23 0.67 8.64
CA GLY A 249 5.76 0.98 9.98
C GLY A 249 6.06 2.42 10.38
N ILE A 250 7.29 2.89 10.18
CA ILE A 250 7.68 4.30 10.43
C ILE A 250 6.78 5.29 9.70
N PHE A 251 6.40 4.99 8.45
CA PHE A 251 5.44 5.83 7.73
C PHE A 251 4.09 5.93 8.44
N TYR A 252 3.57 4.83 8.97
CA TYR A 252 2.31 4.84 9.71
C TYR A 252 2.44 5.41 11.12
N GLU A 253 3.58 5.25 11.78
CA GLU A 253 3.90 5.96 13.04
C GLU A 253 3.89 7.47 12.81
N ALA A 254 4.48 7.95 11.71
CA ALA A 254 4.44 9.36 11.37
C ALA A 254 2.99 9.85 11.23
N LEU A 255 2.14 9.11 10.52
CA LEU A 255 0.73 9.49 10.34
C LEU A 255 -0.06 9.42 11.66
N LEU A 256 0.16 8.40 12.47
CA LEU A 256 -0.49 8.28 13.78
C LEU A 256 -0.15 9.48 14.69
N HIS A 257 1.04 10.05 14.55
CA HIS A 257 1.51 11.23 15.30
C HIS A 257 1.42 12.54 14.51
N GLY A 258 0.39 12.68 13.67
CA GLY A 258 0.08 13.95 13.01
C GLY A 258 1.08 14.35 11.92
N GLY A 259 1.69 13.36 11.27
CA GLY A 259 2.62 13.53 10.16
C GLY A 259 4.08 13.72 10.55
N ASP A 260 4.42 13.55 11.83
CA ASP A 260 5.79 13.67 12.36
C ASP A 260 6.30 12.34 12.92
N HIS A 261 7.55 12.03 12.63
CA HIS A 261 8.27 10.96 13.31
C HIS A 261 9.65 11.48 13.73
N ASN A 262 9.96 11.44 15.02
CA ASN A 262 11.24 11.89 15.57
C ASN A 262 11.63 13.33 15.17
N GLY A 263 10.64 14.24 15.07
CA GLY A 263 10.84 15.65 14.69
C GLY A 263 10.97 15.90 13.19
N ALA A 264 10.80 14.86 12.36
CA ALA A 264 10.76 14.99 10.91
C ALA A 264 9.30 14.96 10.41
N ARG A 265 8.69 16.13 10.32
CA ARG A 265 7.34 16.29 9.77
C ARG A 265 7.31 16.24 8.24
N ILE A 266 6.40 15.43 7.69
CA ILE A 266 6.16 15.32 6.24
C ILE A 266 4.81 15.89 5.79
N VAL A 267 3.87 16.11 6.70
CA VAL A 267 2.52 16.66 6.46
C VAL A 267 1.98 17.20 7.80
N GLU A 268 1.09 18.19 7.79
CA GLU A 268 0.50 18.75 9.01
C GLU A 268 -0.59 17.85 9.62
N PRO A 269 -0.79 17.87 10.96
CA PRO A 269 -1.76 17.03 11.64
C PRO A 269 -3.19 17.14 11.10
N GLU A 270 -3.63 18.36 10.76
CA GLU A 270 -4.96 18.61 10.20
C GLU A 270 -5.13 17.94 8.83
N THR A 271 -4.08 17.94 8.02
CA THR A 271 -4.09 17.29 6.71
C THR A 271 -4.09 15.78 6.85
N VAL A 272 -3.34 15.21 7.82
CA VAL A 272 -3.44 13.78 8.13
C VAL A 272 -4.87 13.43 8.50
N GLY A 273 -5.45 14.14 9.47
CA GLY A 273 -6.83 13.91 9.90
C GLY A 273 -7.83 14.01 8.76
N TYR A 274 -7.67 14.96 7.84
CA TYR A 274 -8.54 15.06 6.66
C TYR A 274 -8.35 13.87 5.71
N PHE A 275 -7.11 13.51 5.39
CA PHE A 275 -6.81 12.44 4.43
C PHE A 275 -7.19 11.04 4.94
N THR A 276 -7.14 10.83 6.25
CA THR A 276 -7.52 9.55 6.87
C THR A 276 -8.97 9.52 7.34
N SER A 277 -9.70 10.64 7.30
CA SER A 277 -11.14 10.67 7.62
C SER A 277 -11.99 9.90 6.61
N ARG A 278 -13.19 9.49 7.03
CA ARG A 278 -14.15 8.75 6.18
C ARG A 278 -14.77 9.67 5.13
N ILE A 279 -14.23 9.68 3.90
CA ILE A 279 -14.66 10.54 2.80
C ILE A 279 -15.67 9.84 1.88
N ARG A 280 -15.40 8.58 1.52
CA ARG A 280 -16.35 7.70 0.86
C ARG A 280 -16.94 6.79 1.93
N GLU A 281 -18.22 6.97 2.23
CA GLU A 281 -18.93 6.20 3.27
C GLU A 281 -20.12 5.45 2.67
N GLY A 282 -20.30 4.18 3.06
CA GLY A 282 -21.52 3.42 2.83
C GLY A 282 -21.75 2.97 1.38
N LEU A 283 -20.75 3.10 0.50
CA LEU A 283 -20.86 2.70 -0.90
C LEU A 283 -20.38 1.26 -1.12
N PHE A 284 -21.18 0.50 -1.87
CA PHE A 284 -20.82 -0.84 -2.33
C PHE A 284 -19.71 -0.77 -3.38
N ASP A 285 -18.56 -1.37 -3.09
CA ASP A 285 -17.41 -1.41 -3.97
C ASP A 285 -17.57 -2.52 -5.03
N LYS A 286 -17.73 -2.15 -6.30
CA LYS A 286 -17.91 -3.11 -7.40
C LYS A 286 -16.68 -3.94 -7.71
N THR A 287 -15.51 -3.66 -7.15
CA THR A 287 -14.32 -4.50 -7.31
C THR A 287 -14.26 -5.55 -6.21
N PHE A 288 -14.38 -5.13 -4.95
CA PHE A 288 -14.29 -6.03 -3.80
C PHE A 288 -15.60 -6.74 -3.45
N GLN A 289 -16.72 -6.29 -4.02
CA GLN A 289 -18.07 -6.84 -3.77
C GLN A 289 -18.50 -6.73 -2.29
N GLN A 290 -18.06 -5.68 -1.60
CA GLN A 290 -18.39 -5.35 -0.22
C GLN A 290 -18.58 -3.84 -0.07
N THR A 291 -19.31 -3.40 0.97
CA THR A 291 -19.35 -1.98 1.34
C THR A 291 -18.03 -1.61 2.01
N ILE A 292 -17.31 -0.65 1.42
CA ILE A 292 -15.97 -0.28 1.86
C ILE A 292 -15.83 1.23 1.88
N ASP A 293 -15.36 1.71 3.02
CA ASP A 293 -15.11 3.12 3.25
C ASP A 293 -13.66 3.51 2.95
N TRP A 294 -13.49 4.73 2.44
CA TRP A 294 -12.20 5.27 2.06
C TRP A 294 -12.02 6.69 2.56
N GLY A 295 -10.80 6.97 3.02
CA GLY A 295 -10.29 8.32 3.08
C GLY A 295 -9.76 8.74 1.73
N LEU A 296 -8.92 9.77 1.73
CA LEU A 296 -8.22 10.21 0.54
C LEU A 296 -7.01 9.31 0.29
N GLY A 297 -7.25 8.13 -0.31
CA GLY A 297 -6.23 7.15 -0.65
C GLY A 297 -5.90 6.14 0.44
N PHE A 298 -6.66 6.16 1.53
CA PHE A 298 -6.57 5.21 2.65
C PHE A 298 -7.83 4.35 2.70
N LEU A 299 -7.63 3.05 2.83
CA LEU A 299 -8.70 2.12 3.18
C LEU A 299 -9.00 2.29 4.68
N LEU A 300 -10.27 2.34 5.05
CA LEU A 300 -10.69 2.37 6.46
C LEU A 300 -11.32 1.04 6.85
N ASP A 301 -11.23 0.73 8.14
CA ASP A 301 -12.06 -0.33 8.69
C ASP A 301 -13.54 -0.06 8.40
N SER A 302 -14.20 -1.11 7.93
CA SER A 302 -15.58 -1.07 7.44
C SER A 302 -16.43 -2.18 8.09
N LYS A 303 -15.98 -2.78 9.21
CA LYS A 303 -16.67 -3.92 9.84
C LYS A 303 -18.05 -3.54 10.35
N ARG A 304 -18.28 -2.23 10.54
CA ARG A 304 -19.57 -1.61 10.89
C ARG A 304 -20.74 -2.00 9.97
N TYR A 305 -20.48 -2.46 8.75
CA TYR A 305 -21.51 -2.95 7.82
C TYR A 305 -21.87 -4.43 8.00
N GLY A 306 -21.37 -5.08 9.07
CA GLY A 306 -21.74 -6.44 9.45
C GLY A 306 -20.86 -7.54 8.85
N ASP A 307 -19.77 -7.17 8.17
CA ASP A 307 -18.80 -8.12 7.64
C ASP A 307 -17.52 -8.07 8.48
N ASN A 308 -17.38 -9.04 9.38
CA ASN A 308 -16.17 -9.17 10.21
C ASN A 308 -14.97 -9.68 9.40
N ASP A 309 -15.17 -10.03 8.14
CA ASP A 309 -14.19 -10.64 7.26
C ASP A 309 -14.12 -9.84 5.95
N LEU A 310 -13.77 -8.56 6.10
CA LEU A 310 -13.55 -7.63 5.00
C LEU A 310 -12.38 -8.08 4.13
N HIS A 311 -12.57 -8.03 2.82
CA HIS A 311 -11.48 -8.19 1.86
C HIS A 311 -10.42 -7.12 2.16
N TYR A 312 -9.20 -7.57 2.45
CA TYR A 312 -8.07 -6.68 2.75
C TYR A 312 -8.30 -5.77 3.98
N GLY A 313 -9.13 -6.19 4.94
CA GLY A 313 -9.36 -5.50 6.21
C GLY A 313 -8.26 -5.71 7.25
N TYR A 314 -8.45 -5.11 8.43
CA TYR A 314 -7.42 -5.00 9.48
C TYR A 314 -7.57 -5.99 10.64
N GLY A 315 -8.37 -7.04 10.42
CA GLY A 315 -8.68 -8.05 11.43
C GLY A 315 -9.87 -7.68 12.31
N PRO A 316 -10.33 -8.64 13.15
CA PRO A 316 -11.59 -8.50 13.89
C PRO A 316 -11.53 -7.50 15.04
N HIS A 317 -10.34 -7.22 15.58
CA HIS A 317 -10.15 -6.35 16.76
C HIS A 317 -9.75 -4.91 16.41
N ALA A 318 -9.45 -4.62 15.13
CA ALA A 318 -9.15 -3.26 14.68
C ALA A 318 -10.33 -2.33 14.95
N SER A 319 -10.02 -1.13 15.43
CA SER A 319 -10.99 -0.07 15.70
C SER A 319 -11.72 0.44 14.44
N ASP A 320 -12.84 1.15 14.61
CA ASP A 320 -13.62 1.74 13.50
C ASP A 320 -12.82 2.84 12.76
N ASP A 321 -11.89 3.50 13.44
CA ASP A 321 -11.04 4.58 12.92
C ASP A 321 -9.68 4.09 12.38
N THR A 322 -9.45 2.77 12.36
CA THR A 322 -8.24 2.20 11.75
C THR A 322 -8.17 2.56 10.26
N PHE A 323 -7.01 3.06 9.84
CA PHE A 323 -6.74 3.44 8.46
C PHE A 323 -5.42 2.84 7.94
N GLY A 324 -5.39 2.50 6.66
CA GLY A 324 -4.18 1.99 6.04
C GLY A 324 -4.39 1.51 4.62
N HIS A 325 -3.71 0.41 4.27
CA HIS A 325 -3.91 -0.29 3.01
C HIS A 325 -3.24 -1.68 3.03
N SER A 326 -3.84 -2.64 2.32
CA SER A 326 -3.24 -3.98 2.15
C SER A 326 -2.91 -4.28 0.68
N GLY A 327 -1.94 -5.16 0.47
CA GLY A 327 -1.40 -5.60 -0.81
C GLY A 327 -2.03 -6.90 -1.28
N TYR A 328 -2.14 -7.06 -2.61
CA TYR A 328 -2.76 -8.23 -3.23
C TYR A 328 -2.15 -9.54 -2.69
N GLN A 329 -2.98 -10.29 -1.97
CA GLN A 329 -2.66 -11.56 -1.34
C GLN A 329 -1.39 -11.59 -0.47
N SER A 330 -0.89 -10.46 0.05
CA SER A 330 0.43 -10.44 0.67
C SER A 330 0.50 -9.53 1.90
N SER A 331 0.79 -8.24 1.71
CA SER A 331 1.07 -7.31 2.80
C SER A 331 -0.18 -6.70 3.40
N SER A 332 -0.10 -6.22 4.64
CA SER A 332 -1.07 -5.32 5.25
C SER A 332 -0.32 -4.32 6.13
N ALA A 333 -0.63 -3.03 6.01
CA ALA A 333 -0.05 -2.01 6.86
C ALA A 333 -1.07 -0.92 7.19
N PHE A 334 -1.16 -0.55 8.46
CA PHE A 334 -2.19 0.36 8.97
C PHE A 334 -1.79 0.96 10.33
N ALA A 335 -2.52 2.01 10.71
CA ALA A 335 -2.54 2.56 12.06
C ALA A 335 -3.96 2.44 12.63
N ASP A 336 -4.05 2.01 13.89
CA ASP A 336 -5.26 1.99 14.71
C ASP A 336 -5.11 3.07 15.80
N PRO A 337 -5.76 4.24 15.61
CA PRO A 337 -5.60 5.37 16.53
C PRO A 337 -6.18 5.12 17.92
N HIS A 338 -7.24 4.33 18.02
CA HIS A 338 -7.87 4.00 19.30
C HIS A 338 -6.91 3.24 20.22
N HIS A 339 -6.16 2.29 19.66
CA HIS A 339 -5.19 1.50 20.42
C HIS A 339 -3.79 2.12 20.44
N GLY A 340 -3.52 3.16 19.64
CA GLY A 340 -2.17 3.68 19.45
C GLY A 340 -1.24 2.66 18.76
N LEU A 341 -1.81 1.77 17.95
CA LEU A 341 -1.13 0.62 17.35
C LEU A 341 -0.78 0.91 15.89
N VAL A 342 0.44 0.59 15.49
CA VAL A 342 0.85 0.49 14.08
C VAL A 342 1.23 -0.94 13.77
N VAL A 343 0.77 -1.43 12.62
CA VAL A 343 1.11 -2.78 12.14
C VAL A 343 1.58 -2.68 10.70
N ALA A 344 2.63 -3.42 10.37
CA ALA A 344 3.12 -3.62 9.03
C ALA A 344 3.60 -5.07 8.88
N VAL A 345 2.82 -5.91 8.18
CA VAL A 345 3.09 -7.33 7.98
C VAL A 345 3.14 -7.67 6.48
N VAL A 346 4.01 -8.61 6.11
CA VAL A 346 4.06 -9.18 4.77
C VAL A 346 4.31 -10.68 4.81
N CYS A 347 3.61 -11.42 3.96
CA CYS A 347 3.90 -12.81 3.61
C CYS A 347 4.27 -12.85 2.12
N ASN A 348 5.45 -13.38 1.76
CA ASN A 348 5.91 -13.42 0.37
C ASN A 348 5.31 -14.61 -0.42
N GLY A 349 3.99 -14.60 -0.59
CA GLY A 349 3.30 -15.64 -1.34
C GLY A 349 1.87 -15.26 -1.66
N THR A 350 1.41 -15.61 -2.86
CA THR A 350 0.03 -15.39 -3.33
C THR A 350 -0.73 -16.74 -3.38
N PRO A 351 -1.38 -17.17 -2.29
CA PRO A 351 -2.00 -18.50 -2.18
C PRO A 351 -3.44 -18.55 -2.69
N GLY A 352 -3.89 -17.57 -3.48
CA GLY A 352 -5.30 -17.40 -3.82
C GLY A 352 -6.08 -16.59 -2.78
N GLU A 353 -7.24 -16.07 -3.18
CA GLU A 353 -8.01 -15.11 -2.36
C GLU A 353 -8.55 -15.71 -1.06
N LEU A 354 -9.18 -16.89 -1.11
CA LEU A 354 -9.77 -17.50 0.08
C LEU A 354 -8.70 -17.93 1.12
N PRO A 355 -7.60 -18.60 0.74
CA PRO A 355 -6.53 -18.90 1.69
C PRO A 355 -5.86 -17.64 2.23
N HIS A 356 -5.63 -16.62 1.38
CA HIS A 356 -5.08 -15.34 1.83
C HIS A 356 -5.98 -14.66 2.87
N ARG A 357 -7.28 -14.58 2.61
CA ARG A 357 -8.26 -13.94 3.50
C ARG A 357 -8.23 -14.58 4.89
N LYS A 358 -8.27 -15.91 4.97
CA LYS A 358 -8.13 -16.65 6.24
C LYS A 358 -6.79 -16.41 6.93
N ARG A 359 -5.69 -16.46 6.15
CA ARG A 359 -4.33 -16.23 6.66
C ARG A 359 -4.23 -14.85 7.30
N MET A 360 -4.64 -13.80 6.60
CA MET A 360 -4.52 -12.43 7.10
C MET A 360 -5.48 -12.16 8.26
N PHE A 361 -6.71 -12.71 8.21
CA PHE A 361 -7.63 -12.66 9.36
C PHE A 361 -7.00 -13.23 10.63
N ASN A 362 -6.42 -14.43 10.54
CA ASN A 362 -5.79 -15.09 11.69
C ASN A 362 -4.53 -14.36 12.16
N ILE A 363 -3.67 -13.91 11.24
CA ILE A 363 -2.47 -13.13 11.57
C ILE A 363 -2.84 -11.88 12.38
N LEU A 364 -3.80 -11.11 11.89
CA LEU A 364 -4.18 -9.86 12.53
C LEU A 364 -4.94 -10.13 13.83
N LYS A 365 -5.84 -11.13 13.88
CA LYS A 365 -6.50 -11.55 15.12
C LYS A 365 -5.48 -11.93 16.21
N THR A 366 -4.55 -12.82 15.89
CA THR A 366 -3.53 -13.32 16.83
C THR A 366 -2.61 -12.21 17.32
N LEU A 367 -2.26 -11.24 16.44
CA LEU A 367 -1.46 -10.07 16.80
C LEU A 367 -2.17 -9.22 17.86
N TYR A 368 -3.43 -8.84 17.66
CA TYR A 368 -4.18 -8.04 18.64
C TYR A 368 -4.33 -8.78 19.97
N GLU A 369 -4.62 -10.08 19.93
CA GLU A 369 -4.76 -10.90 21.14
C GLU A 369 -3.44 -11.06 21.92
N GLU A 370 -2.28 -11.14 21.27
CA GLU A 370 -0.99 -11.20 21.97
C GLU A 370 -0.54 -9.87 22.56
N LEU A 371 -1.06 -8.77 22.03
CA LEU A 371 -0.85 -7.43 22.56
C LEU A 371 -1.89 -7.04 23.62
N ASP A 372 -2.81 -7.95 23.97
CA ASP A 372 -3.93 -7.70 24.89
C ASP A 372 -4.85 -6.53 24.45
N LEU A 373 -5.08 -6.41 23.13
CA LEU A 373 -5.91 -5.36 22.50
C LEU A 373 -7.22 -5.90 21.91
N ALA A 374 -7.61 -7.12 22.28
CA ALA A 374 -8.73 -7.86 21.68
C ALA A 374 -10.13 -7.53 22.25
#